data_AF-A0A1Y1NAX2-F1
#
_entry.id   AF-A0A1Y1NAX2-F1
#
_cell.length_a   1.000
_cell.length_b   1.000
_cell.length_c   1.000
_cell.angle_alpha   90.00
_cell.angle_beta   90.00
_cell.angle_gamma   90.00
#
_symmetry.space_group_name_H-M   'P 1'
#
loop_
_entity.id
_entity.type
_entity.pdbx_description
1 polymer ?
#
loop_
_entity_poly.entity_id
_entity_poly.type
_entity_poly.pdbx_seq_one_letter_code
_entity_poly.pdbx_strand_id
1 'polypeptide(L)'
;TDIFSSESERIIANHNRSNPLFLYIAHAAVHSGNVYNPLPVPDRIVAKLESIPDYKRRRFAGMLTKLDESVGRVVRALQAKNMLKDSIIVFSTDNGGPASGFN
;
A
#
# COMPACT_ATOMS: atom_id res chain seq x y z
N THR A 1 -4.04 5.05 1.44
CA THR A 1 -3.85 3.79 0.70
C THR A 1 -5.15 3.02 0.54
N ASP A 2 -6.01 2.94 1.57
CA ASP A 2 -7.19 2.07 1.58
C ASP A 2 -8.19 2.31 0.43
N ILE A 3 -8.39 3.56 -0.02
CA ILE A 3 -9.26 3.89 -1.17
C ILE A 3 -8.74 3.23 -2.45
N PHE A 4 -7.42 3.34 -2.72
CA PHE A 4 -6.81 2.72 -3.89
C PHE A 4 -6.90 1.20 -3.84
N SER A 5 -6.76 0.60 -2.64
CA SER A 5 -6.97 -0.83 -2.43
C SER A 5 -8.41 -1.24 -2.79
N SER A 6 -9.41 -0.55 -2.26
CA SER A 6 -10.83 -0.86 -2.51
C SER A 6 -11.21 -0.72 -3.97
N GLU A 7 -10.72 0.32 -4.66
CA GLU A 7 -10.97 0.49 -6.10
C GLU A 7 -10.28 -0.59 -6.93
N SER A 8 -9.07 -0.99 -6.55
CA SER A 8 -8.35 -2.08 -7.22
C SER A 8 -9.10 -3.41 -7.09
N GLU A 9 -9.58 -3.74 -5.89
CA GLU A 9 -10.43 -4.91 -5.65
C GLU A 9 -11.71 -4.85 -6.48
N ARG A 10 -12.38 -3.68 -6.54
CA ARG A 10 -13.60 -3.47 -7.33
C ARG A 10 -13.34 -3.68 -8.83
N ILE A 11 -12.23 -3.14 -9.36
CA ILE A 11 -11.84 -3.33 -10.76
C ILE A 11 -11.61 -4.82 -11.04
N ILE A 12 -10.80 -5.49 -10.23
CA ILE A 12 -10.49 -6.91 -10.41
C ILE A 12 -11.76 -7.78 -10.32
N ALA A 13 -12.62 -7.53 -9.34
CA ALA A 13 -13.85 -8.31 -9.14
C ALA A 13 -14.79 -8.24 -10.35
N ASN A 14 -14.90 -7.06 -10.97
CA ASN A 14 -15.81 -6.79 -12.10
C ASN A 14 -15.16 -7.01 -13.47
N HIS A 15 -13.86 -7.30 -13.54
CA HIS A 15 -13.14 -7.46 -14.81
C HIS A 15 -13.59 -8.71 -15.58
N ASN A 16 -13.75 -8.55 -16.90
CA ASN A 16 -14.02 -9.67 -17.82
C ASN A 16 -12.72 -10.43 -18.11
N ARG A 17 -12.64 -11.67 -17.63
CA ARG A 17 -11.44 -12.53 -17.71
C ARG A 17 -11.05 -12.94 -19.12
N SER A 18 -11.90 -12.76 -20.12
CA SER A 18 -11.55 -13.02 -21.52
C SER A 18 -10.59 -11.97 -22.10
N ASN A 19 -10.43 -10.81 -21.44
CA ASN A 19 -9.48 -9.78 -21.84
C ASN A 19 -8.37 -9.64 -20.79
N PRO A 20 -7.10 -9.42 -21.18
CA PRO A 20 -6.04 -9.15 -20.21
C PRO A 20 -6.31 -7.85 -19.46
N LEU A 21 -5.90 -7.80 -18.18
CA LEU A 21 -5.99 -6.61 -17.34
C LEU A 21 -4.61 -5.97 -17.20
N PHE A 22 -4.51 -4.69 -17.52
CA PHE A 22 -3.43 -3.84 -17.06
C PHE A 22 -3.95 -2.94 -15.93
N LEU A 23 -3.29 -3.00 -14.77
CA LEU A 23 -3.66 -2.22 -13.59
C LEU A 23 -2.41 -1.55 -13.00
N TYR A 24 -2.39 -0.22 -13.01
CA TYR A 24 -1.35 0.57 -12.37
C TYR A 24 -1.89 1.21 -11.08
N ILE A 25 -1.23 0.92 -9.96
CA ILE A 25 -1.62 1.40 -8.63
C ILE A 25 -0.51 2.28 -8.07
N ALA A 26 -0.67 3.60 -8.20
CA ALA A 26 0.26 4.59 -7.65
C ALA A 26 -0.14 4.94 -6.21
N HIS A 27 0.38 4.19 -5.24
CA HIS A 27 0.10 4.46 -3.84
C HIS A 27 0.74 5.78 -3.37
N ALA A 28 -0.04 6.59 -2.62
CA ALA A 28 0.51 7.75 -1.92
C ALA A 28 1.33 7.36 -0.68
N ALA A 29 1.07 6.19 -0.09
CA ALA A 29 1.95 5.65 0.94
C ALA A 29 3.26 5.19 0.27
N VAL A 30 4.43 5.47 0.81
CA VAL A 30 4.72 6.00 2.16
C VAL A 30 5.19 7.46 2.18
N HIS A 31 4.77 8.25 1.18
CA HIS A 31 5.12 9.67 1.09
C HIS A 31 4.60 10.45 2.30
N SER A 32 5.27 11.55 2.65
CA SER A 32 4.78 12.47 3.66
C SER A 32 3.41 13.02 3.31
N GLY A 33 2.57 13.19 4.32
CA GLY A 33 1.25 13.80 4.23
C GLY A 33 1.29 15.33 4.22
N ASN A 34 0.40 15.94 4.99
CA ASN A 34 0.36 17.40 5.14
C ASN A 34 1.24 17.87 6.31
N VAL A 35 1.43 19.19 6.43
CA VAL A 35 2.30 19.83 7.43
C VAL A 35 1.90 19.48 8.88
N TYR A 36 0.61 19.24 9.14
CA TYR A 36 0.11 18.94 10.50
C TYR A 36 0.18 17.45 10.86
N ASN A 37 0.21 16.58 9.85
CA ASN A 37 0.33 15.13 10.01
C ASN A 37 1.19 14.56 8.88
N PRO A 38 2.53 14.73 8.96
CA PRO A 38 3.43 14.33 7.89
C PRO A 38 3.53 12.82 7.75
N LEU A 39 3.20 12.04 8.79
CA LEU A 39 3.19 10.58 8.76
C LEU A 39 1.81 10.05 9.14
N PRO A 40 0.81 10.20 8.25
CA PRO A 40 -0.56 9.84 8.54
C PRO A 40 -0.74 8.33 8.58
N VAL A 41 -1.02 7.80 9.77
CA VAL A 41 -1.31 6.38 10.02
C VAL A 41 -2.21 6.28 11.25
N PRO A 42 -3.13 5.32 11.34
CA PRO A 42 -3.94 5.12 12.54
C PRO A 42 -3.08 4.70 13.74
N ASP A 43 -3.33 5.30 14.91
CA ASP A 43 -2.51 5.08 16.10
C ASP A 43 -2.53 3.62 16.59
N ARG A 44 -3.63 2.90 16.35
CA ARG A 44 -3.72 1.45 16.61
C ARG A 44 -2.67 0.61 15.87
N ILE A 45 -2.19 1.08 14.71
CA ILE A 45 -1.13 0.40 13.94
C ILE A 45 0.22 0.76 14.55
N VAL A 46 0.40 2.02 14.93
CA VAL A 46 1.62 2.51 15.59
C VAL A 46 1.86 1.80 16.93
N ALA A 47 0.80 1.57 17.72
CA ALA A 47 0.86 0.84 18.99
C ALA A 47 1.33 -0.63 18.85
N LYS A 48 1.11 -1.25 17.68
CA LYS A 48 1.59 -2.62 17.42
C LYS A 48 3.10 -2.68 17.11
N LEU A 49 3.73 -1.52 16.90
CA LEU A 49 5.12 -1.39 16.47
C LEU A 49 6.00 -0.75 17.56
N GLU A 50 5.62 -0.93 18.84
CA GLU A 50 6.32 -0.35 19.99
C GLU A 50 7.80 -0.76 20.10
N SER A 51 8.19 -1.89 19.51
CA SER A 51 9.57 -2.33 19.41
C SER A 51 10.47 -1.38 18.61
N ILE A 52 9.92 -0.47 17.80
CA ILE A 52 10.66 0.59 17.10
C ILE A 52 10.72 1.83 18.01
N PRO A 53 11.88 2.19 18.60
CA PRO A 53 11.93 3.26 19.60
C PRO A 53 11.69 4.65 19.01
N ASP A 54 12.23 4.91 17.81
CA ASP A 54 12.05 6.20 17.14
C ASP A 54 10.61 6.37 16.66
N TYR A 55 9.90 7.36 17.21
CA TYR A 55 8.48 7.55 16.97
C TYR A 55 8.15 7.86 15.51
N LYS A 56 8.97 8.67 14.82
CA LYS A 56 8.74 9.00 13.40
C LYS A 56 8.93 7.74 12.54
N ARG A 57 9.98 6.96 12.78
CA ARG A 57 10.23 5.67 12.13
C ARG A 57 9.12 4.67 12.40
N ARG A 58 8.58 4.64 13.62
CA ARG A 58 7.44 3.81 14.00
C ARG A 58 6.19 4.17 13.20
N ARG A 59 5.89 5.47 13.04
CA ARG A 59 4.77 5.93 12.20
C ARG A 59 4.98 5.60 10.73
N PHE A 60 6.18 5.83 10.20
CA PHE A 60 6.54 5.43 8.83
C PHE A 60 6.39 3.93 8.61
N ALA A 61 6.87 3.10 9.55
CA ALA A 61 6.69 1.65 9.51
C ALA A 61 5.20 1.28 9.50
N GLY A 62 4.36 1.98 10.28
CA GLY A 62 2.91 1.78 10.23
C GLY A 62 2.28 2.14 8.88
N MET A 63 2.75 3.19 8.21
CA MET A 63 2.32 3.52 6.84
C MET A 63 2.71 2.42 5.85
N LEU A 64 3.94 1.89 5.99
CA LEU A 64 4.43 0.78 5.19
C LEU A 64 3.62 -0.50 5.42
N THR A 65 3.27 -0.82 6.67
CA THR A 65 2.37 -1.94 7.01
C THR A 65 1.02 -1.78 6.31
N LYS A 66 0.46 -0.57 6.27
CA LYS A 66 -0.80 -0.31 5.55
C LYS A 66 -0.65 -0.47 4.03
N LEU A 67 0.51 -0.13 3.46
CA LEU A 67 0.81 -0.39 2.05
C LEU A 67 0.91 -1.90 1.78
N ASP A 68 1.59 -2.64 2.63
CA ASP A 68 1.68 -4.11 2.54
C ASP A 68 0.31 -4.78 2.60
N GLU A 69 -0.56 -4.35 3.54
CA GLU A 69 -1.96 -4.80 3.59
C GLU A 69 -2.71 -4.54 2.27
N SER A 70 -2.45 -3.41 1.63
CA SER A 70 -3.03 -3.07 0.32
C SER A 70 -2.56 -4.02 -0.79
N VAL A 71 -1.26 -4.30 -0.86
CA VAL A 71 -0.71 -5.26 -1.82
C VAL A 71 -1.34 -6.65 -1.59
N GLY A 72 -1.40 -7.09 -0.34
CA GLY A 72 -2.04 -8.35 0.02
C GLY A 72 -3.53 -8.42 -0.33
N ARG A 73 -4.26 -7.30 -0.27
CA ARG A 73 -5.66 -7.19 -0.73
C ARG A 73 -5.78 -7.39 -2.24
N VAL A 74 -4.93 -6.73 -3.03
CA VAL A 74 -4.89 -6.87 -4.49
C VAL A 74 -4.57 -8.31 -4.90
N VAL A 75 -3.55 -8.92 -4.30
CA VAL A 75 -3.16 -10.32 -4.56
C VAL A 75 -4.32 -11.27 -4.24
N ARG A 76 -4.99 -11.10 -3.10
CA ARG A 76 -6.15 -11.92 -2.72
C ARG A 76 -7.33 -11.73 -3.68
N ALA A 77 -7.60 -10.52 -4.16
CA ALA A 77 -8.64 -10.27 -5.15
C ALA A 77 -8.34 -10.98 -6.47
N LEU A 78 -7.10 -10.91 -6.97
CA LEU A 78 -6.66 -11.65 -8.15
C LEU A 78 -6.81 -13.17 -7.95
N GLN A 79 -6.46 -13.68 -6.77
CA GLN A 79 -6.61 -15.10 -6.43
C GLN A 79 -8.08 -15.52 -6.42
N ALA A 80 -8.95 -14.76 -5.75
CA ALA A 80 -10.39 -15.03 -5.67
C ALA A 80 -11.06 -15.01 -7.06
N LYS A 81 -10.57 -14.16 -7.98
CA LYS A 81 -11.04 -14.10 -9.37
C LYS A 81 -10.38 -15.14 -10.29
N ASN A 82 -9.50 -16.00 -9.78
CA ASN A 82 -8.71 -16.98 -10.55
C ASN A 82 -7.88 -16.31 -11.67
N MET A 83 -7.38 -15.10 -11.42
CA MET A 83 -6.51 -14.32 -12.32
C MET A 83 -5.04 -14.39 -11.90
N LEU A 84 -4.76 -14.61 -10.60
CA LEU A 84 -3.38 -14.55 -10.06
C LEU A 84 -2.40 -15.50 -10.76
N LYS A 85 -2.85 -16.69 -11.18
CA LYS A 85 -2.02 -17.71 -11.84
C LYS A 85 -1.46 -17.28 -13.21
N ASP A 86 -2.06 -16.25 -13.81
CA ASP A 86 -1.70 -15.69 -15.12
C ASP A 86 -1.51 -14.18 -14.99
N SER A 87 -0.82 -13.75 -13.93
CA SER A 87 -0.55 -12.34 -13.63
C SER A 87 0.95 -12.15 -13.42
N ILE A 88 1.49 -11.06 -13.98
CA ILE A 88 2.81 -10.54 -13.62
C ILE A 88 2.58 -9.36 -12.68
N ILE A 89 3.16 -9.43 -11.48
CA ILE A 89 3.07 -8.36 -10.48
C ILE A 89 4.45 -7.74 -10.35
N VAL A 90 4.53 -6.43 -10.61
CA VAL A 90 5.72 -5.63 -10.39
C VAL A 90 5.45 -4.67 -9.24
N PHE A 91 6.29 -4.72 -8.22
CA PHE A 91 6.28 -3.77 -7.11
C PHE A 91 7.57 -2.96 -7.16
N SER A 92 7.44 -1.64 -7.22
CA SER A 92 8.57 -0.71 -7.29
C SER A 92 8.27 0.55 -6.49
N THR A 93 9.35 1.21 -6.07
CA THR A 93 9.31 2.61 -5.62
C THR A 93 9.49 3.54 -6.82
N ASP A 94 9.00 4.78 -6.72
CA ASP A 94 9.21 5.85 -7.70
C ASP A 94 10.60 6.50 -7.56
N ASN A 95 11.10 6.63 -6.33
CA ASN A 95 12.45 7.07 -5.99
C ASN A 95 12.96 6.46 -4.67
N GLY A 96 14.20 6.81 -4.29
CA GLY A 96 14.78 6.44 -3.00
C GLY A 96 14.09 7.14 -1.82
N GLY A 97 14.31 6.65 -0.60
CA GLY A 97 13.80 7.30 0.62
C GLY A 97 14.42 8.68 0.87
N PRO A 98 13.75 9.56 1.64
CA PRO A 98 14.22 10.92 1.90
C PRO A 98 15.56 10.89 2.66
N ALA A 99 16.61 11.45 2.05
CA ALA A 99 17.98 11.40 2.58
C ALA A 99 18.14 12.10 3.93
N SER A 100 17.36 13.16 4.18
CA SER A 100 17.37 13.91 5.44
C SER A 100 16.35 13.40 6.48
N GLY A 101 15.74 12.24 6.24
CA GLY A 101 14.65 11.73 7.08
C GLY A 101 13.38 12.57 6.99
N PHE A 102 12.62 12.64 8.08
CA PHE A 102 11.33 13.33 8.17
C PHE A 102 11.45 14.67 8.92
N ASN A 103 12.43 15.49 8.55
CA ASN A 103 12.66 16.80 9.15
C ASN A 103 11.50 17.76 8.86
#